data_AF-A0A8D8A348-F1
#
_entry.id   AF-A0A8D8A348-F1
#
_cell.length_a   1.000
_cell.length_b   1.000
_cell.length_c   1.000
_cell.angle_alpha   90.00
_cell.angle_beta   90.00
_cell.angle_gamma   90.00
#
_symmetry.space_group_name_H-M   'P 1'
#
loop_
_entity.id
_entity.type
_entity.pdbx_description
1 polymer ?
#
loop_
_entity_poly.entity_id
_entity_poly.type
_entity_poly.pdbx_seq_one_letter_code
_entity_poly.pdbx_strand_id
1 'polypeptide(L)'
;MDLQSDEGTEYVNAIEQCCELINRRIHKIWLYTDWVYHKTSTFRLETAAFETAYKMSRRVLDRRNGDRGKFKKNISEAESLKKPQIYLDQIFRLAEETDVFDEQSIKDELDTIIVGGNETSALTLSHIILMLAIHVDIQQKV
;
A
#
# COMPACT_ATOMS: atom_id res chain seq x y z
N MET A 1 -10.58 4.60 -2.85
CA MET A 1 -9.51 4.19 -3.79
C MET A 1 -10.13 3.17 -4.71
N ASP A 2 -10.23 3.43 -6.00
CA ASP A 2 -10.86 2.48 -6.94
C ASP A 2 -9.76 1.71 -7.68
N LEU A 3 -9.43 0.52 -7.15
CA LEU A 3 -8.41 -0.37 -7.71
C LEU A 3 -8.88 -1.07 -8.99
N GLN A 4 -10.18 -1.02 -9.30
CA GLN A 4 -10.75 -1.62 -10.51
C GLN A 4 -10.79 -0.63 -11.69
N SER A 5 -10.36 0.61 -11.48
CA SER A 5 -10.14 1.58 -12.54
C SER A 5 -8.90 1.22 -13.37
N ASP A 6 -8.75 1.83 -14.56
CA ASP A 6 -7.56 1.68 -15.41
C ASP A 6 -6.28 2.07 -14.65
N GLU A 7 -6.35 3.14 -13.85
CA GLU A 7 -5.27 3.60 -12.98
C GLU A 7 -4.98 2.63 -11.82
N GLY A 8 -6.03 2.03 -11.25
CA GLY A 8 -5.90 1.01 -10.22
C GLY A 8 -5.24 -0.26 -10.75
N THR A 9 -5.53 -0.61 -12.00
CA THR A 9 -4.92 -1.73 -12.71
C THR A 9 -3.44 -1.45 -13.01
N GLU A 10 -3.07 -0.24 -13.42
CA GLU A 10 -1.67 0.18 -13.57
C GLU A 10 -0.89 0.00 -12.25
N TYR A 11 -1.49 0.40 -11.13
CA TYR A 11 -0.90 0.22 -9.80
C TYR A 11 -0.73 -1.25 -9.43
N VAL A 12 -1.77 -2.08 -9.58
CA VAL A 12 -1.72 -3.52 -9.26
C VAL A 12 -0.64 -4.21 -10.10
N ASN A 13 -0.59 -3.94 -11.40
CA ASN A 13 0.42 -4.49 -12.30
C ASN A 13 1.84 -4.05 -11.92
N ALA A 14 2.01 -2.82 -11.41
CA ALA A 14 3.31 -2.34 -10.94
C ALA A 14 3.75 -3.06 -9.66
N ILE A 15 2.83 -3.28 -8.71
CA ILE A 15 3.11 -4.03 -7.48
C ILE A 15 3.44 -5.49 -7.78
N GLU A 16 2.68 -6.16 -8.65
CA GLU A 16 2.97 -7.54 -9.05
C GLU A 16 4.37 -7.66 -9.67
N GLN A 17 4.76 -6.71 -10.53
CA GLN A 17 6.12 -6.65 -11.08
C GLN A 17 7.18 -6.43 -10.00
N CYS A 18 6.94 -5.54 -9.03
CA CYS A 18 7.84 -5.36 -7.90
C CYS A 18 8.00 -6.67 -7.11
N CYS A 19 6.88 -7.34 -6.77
CA CYS A 19 6.88 -8.61 -6.05
C CYS A 19 7.65 -9.70 -6.81
N GLU A 20 7.50 -9.80 -8.14
CA GLU A 20 8.25 -10.75 -8.96
C GLU A 20 9.77 -10.46 -8.91
N LEU A 21 10.17 -9.20 -9.08
CA LEU A 21 11.57 -8.77 -9.10
C LEU A 21 12.24 -8.96 -7.73
N ILE A 22 11.53 -8.64 -6.64
CA ILE A 22 11.97 -8.87 -5.26
C ILE A 22 12.14 -10.37 -5.02
N ASN A 23 11.15 -11.20 -5.37
CA ASN A 23 11.24 -12.66 -5.23
C ASN A 23 12.43 -13.22 -6.01
N ARG A 24 12.68 -12.70 -7.22
CA ARG A 24 13.85 -13.09 -8.02
C ARG A 24 15.17 -12.72 -7.34
N ARG A 25 15.24 -11.58 -6.65
CA ARG A 25 16.42 -11.16 -5.88
C ARG A 25 16.61 -12.05 -4.65
N ILE A 26 15.55 -12.35 -3.90
CA ILE A 26 15.55 -13.21 -2.71
C ILE A 26 16.15 -14.59 -3.02
N HIS A 27 15.86 -15.17 -4.18
CA HIS A 27 16.37 -16.50 -4.54
C HIS A 27 17.76 -16.51 -5.19
N LYS A 28 18.38 -15.34 -5.42
CA LYS A 28 19.67 -15.21 -6.11
C LYS A 28 20.69 -14.52 -5.21
N ILE A 29 21.44 -15.32 -4.46
CA ILE A 29 22.43 -14.87 -3.47
C ILE A 29 23.44 -13.87 -4.07
N TRP A 30 23.85 -14.04 -5.33
CA TRP A 30 24.79 -13.12 -6.00
C TRP A 30 24.20 -11.73 -6.32
N LEU A 31 22.88 -11.55 -6.19
CA LEU A 31 22.19 -10.26 -6.31
C LEU A 31 21.95 -9.59 -4.95
N TYR A 32 22.43 -10.17 -3.84
CA TYR A 32 22.25 -9.56 -2.52
C TYR A 32 23.08 -8.29 -2.38
N THR A 33 24.31 -8.31 -2.89
CA THR A 33 25.20 -7.14 -2.85
C THR A 33 24.62 -6.00 -3.69
N ASP A 34 24.28 -4.89 -3.03
CA ASP A 34 23.65 -3.74 -3.66
C ASP A 34 24.44 -3.22 -4.86
N TRP A 35 25.75 -3.02 -4.73
CA TRP A 35 26.56 -2.52 -5.84
C TRP A 35 26.49 -3.39 -7.10
N VAL A 36 26.43 -4.72 -6.92
CA VAL A 36 26.27 -5.66 -8.05
C VAL A 36 24.88 -5.49 -8.65
N TYR A 37 23.87 -5.45 -7.80
CA TYR A 37 22.47 -5.37 -8.19
C TYR A 37 22.14 -4.08 -8.94
N HIS A 38 22.64 -2.93 -8.49
CA HIS A 38 22.47 -1.62 -9.13
C HIS A 38 22.99 -1.59 -10.58
N LYS A 39 23.91 -2.48 -10.95
CA LYS A 39 24.44 -2.60 -12.32
C LYS A 39 23.61 -3.51 -13.23
N THR A 40 22.59 -4.18 -12.69
CA THR A 40 21.75 -5.10 -13.46
C THR A 40 20.60 -4.39 -14.16
N SER A 41 20.09 -4.98 -15.24
CA SER A 41 18.84 -4.55 -15.85
C SER A 41 17.64 -4.72 -14.91
N THR A 42 17.70 -5.69 -13.99
CA THR A 42 16.68 -5.94 -12.95
C THR A 42 16.43 -4.70 -12.10
N PHE A 43 17.48 -4.07 -11.62
CA PHE A 43 17.37 -2.88 -10.77
C PHE A 43 16.66 -1.72 -11.48
N ARG A 44 16.95 -1.53 -12.78
CA ARG A 44 16.29 -0.50 -13.61
C ARG A 44 14.79 -0.77 -13.77
N LEU A 45 14.40 -2.03 -13.97
CA LEU A 45 13.00 -2.43 -14.05
C LEU A 45 12.29 -2.25 -12.71
N GLU A 46 12.94 -2.67 -11.62
CA GLU A 46 12.39 -2.54 -10.27
C GLU A 46 12.18 -1.07 -9.90
N THR A 47 13.16 -0.20 -10.19
CA THR A 47 13.04 1.24 -9.91
C THR A 47 11.86 1.87 -10.67
N ALA A 48 11.70 1.53 -11.96
CA ALA A 48 10.58 2.03 -12.76
C ALA A 48 9.21 1.51 -12.28
N ALA A 49 9.15 0.25 -11.83
CA ALA A 49 7.95 -0.33 -11.25
C ALA A 49 7.58 0.36 -9.92
N PHE A 50 8.55 0.58 -9.04
CA PHE A 50 8.35 1.33 -7.78
C PHE A 50 7.91 2.77 -8.03
N GLU A 51 8.53 3.48 -8.98
CA GLU A 51 8.11 4.84 -9.35
C GLU A 51 6.63 4.89 -9.74
N THR A 52 6.14 3.87 -10.43
CA THR A 52 4.74 3.75 -10.84
C THR A 52 3.85 3.41 -9.66
N ALA A 53 4.24 2.45 -8.80
CA ALA A 53 3.52 2.10 -7.59
C ALA A 53 3.33 3.32 -6.66
N TYR A 54 4.39 4.10 -6.45
CA TYR A 54 4.37 5.31 -5.61
C TYR A 54 3.51 6.45 -6.16
N LYS A 55 3.10 6.43 -7.44
CA LYS A 55 2.15 7.45 -7.93
C LYS A 55 0.82 7.36 -7.18
N MET A 56 0.41 6.15 -6.81
CA MET A 56 -0.89 5.91 -6.20
C MET A 56 -0.96 6.42 -4.77
N SER A 57 0.04 6.11 -3.93
CA SER A 57 0.12 6.61 -2.55
C SER A 57 0.24 8.13 -2.49
N ARG A 58 1.06 8.72 -3.37
CA ARG A 58 1.16 10.17 -3.54
C ARG A 58 -0.19 10.82 -3.82
N ARG A 59 -0.98 10.28 -4.75
CA ARG A 59 -2.34 10.79 -5.04
C ARG A 59 -3.27 10.70 -3.83
N VAL A 60 -3.21 9.61 -3.07
CA VAL A 60 -4.02 9.45 -1.84
C VAL A 60 -3.64 10.50 -0.81
N LEU A 61 -2.33 10.72 -0.63
CA LEU A 61 -1.80 11.71 0.29
C LEU A 61 -2.20 13.14 -0.12
N ASP A 62 -2.07 13.49 -1.40
CA ASP A 62 -2.42 14.80 -1.94
C ASP A 62 -3.91 15.11 -1.77
N ARG A 63 -4.78 14.13 -2.08
CA ARG A 63 -6.23 14.25 -1.85
C ARG A 63 -6.52 14.49 -0.37
N ARG A 64 -5.86 13.75 0.52
CA ARG A 64 -6.09 13.89 1.97
C ARG A 64 -5.60 15.23 2.51
N ASN A 65 -4.44 15.71 2.06
CA ASN A 65 -3.91 17.02 2.44
C ASN A 65 -4.82 18.16 1.94
N GLY A 66 -5.35 18.06 0.72
CA GLY A 66 -6.34 18.99 0.20
C GLY A 66 -7.64 19.03 1.01
N ASP A 67 -8.10 17.88 1.50
CA ASP A 67 -9.28 17.80 2.37
C ASP A 67 -8.99 18.33 3.79
N ARG A 68 -7.82 18.04 4.38
CA ARG A 68 -7.40 18.58 5.69
C ARG A 68 -7.34 20.11 5.67
N GLY A 69 -6.85 20.72 4.58
CA GLY A 69 -6.83 22.17 4.41
C GLY A 69 -8.24 22.81 4.39
N LYS A 70 -9.26 22.06 3.96
CA LYS A 70 -10.68 22.48 3.99
C LYS A 70 -11.33 22.22 5.35
N PHE A 71 -10.97 21.12 6.01
CA PHE A 71 -11.52 20.69 7.31
C PHE A 71 -11.03 21.53 8.50
N LYS A 72 -9.75 21.97 8.52
CA LYS A 72 -9.22 22.90 9.56
C LYS A 72 -9.98 24.23 9.62
N LYS A 73 -10.79 24.57 8.61
CA LYS A 73 -11.53 25.84 8.53
C LYS A 73 -12.92 25.83 9.19
N ASN A 74 -13.48 24.65 9.53
CA ASN A 74 -14.92 24.56 9.87
C ASN A 74 -15.30 23.64 11.05
N ILE A 75 -14.36 22.99 11.77
CA ILE A 75 -14.73 22.05 12.84
C ILE A 75 -13.84 22.26 14.08
N SER A 76 -14.48 22.39 15.25
CA SER A 76 -13.80 22.37 16.57
C SER A 76 -13.10 21.02 16.78
N GLU A 77 -11.86 21.01 17.27
CA GLU A 77 -11.06 19.79 17.53
C GLU A 77 -11.84 18.69 18.27
N ALA A 78 -12.80 19.07 19.12
CA ALA A 78 -13.66 18.17 19.88
C ALA A 78 -14.63 17.31 19.04
N GLU A 79 -15.06 17.77 17.85
CA GLU A 79 -15.97 17.02 16.97
C GLU A 79 -15.23 16.09 16.01
N SER A 80 -13.98 16.41 15.66
CA SER A 80 -13.07 15.56 14.88
C SER A 80 -12.77 14.23 15.60
N LEU A 81 -12.64 14.27 16.92
CA LEU A 81 -12.32 13.13 17.80
C LEU A 81 -13.43 12.06 17.89
N LYS A 82 -14.66 12.36 17.45
CA LYS A 82 -15.81 11.44 17.54
C LYS A 82 -16.02 10.58 16.30
N LYS A 83 -15.29 10.83 15.20
CA LYS A 83 -15.40 10.02 13.97
C LYS A 83 -14.34 8.92 13.97
N PRO A 84 -14.64 7.72 13.44
CA PRO A 84 -13.62 6.69 13.27
C PRO A 84 -12.46 7.27 12.46
N GLN A 85 -11.29 7.37 13.10
CA GLN A 85 -10.11 7.89 12.43
C GLN A 85 -9.61 6.81 11.49
N ILE A 86 -9.70 7.11 10.20
CA ILE A 86 -9.12 6.27 9.15
C ILE A 86 -7.62 6.25 9.42
N TYR A 87 -6.96 5.11 9.27
CA TYR A 87 -5.53 4.90 9.56
C TYR A 87 -4.61 6.10 9.25
N LEU A 88 -4.77 6.72 8.07
CA LEU A 88 -3.99 7.88 7.66
C LEU A 88 -4.17 9.12 8.56
N ASP A 89 -5.35 9.34 9.14
CA ASP A 89 -5.58 10.42 10.11
C ASP A 89 -4.82 10.19 11.42
N GLN A 90 -4.69 8.93 11.84
CA GLN A 90 -3.96 8.59 13.05
C GLN A 90 -2.47 8.85 12.86
N ILE A 91 -1.91 8.49 11.70
CA ILE A 91 -0.53 8.81 11.35
C ILE A 91 -0.32 10.33 11.33
N PHE A 92 -1.22 11.08 10.70
CA PHE A 92 -1.12 12.54 10.68
C PHE A 92 -1.22 13.18 12.07
N ARG A 93 -2.07 12.65 12.95
CA ARG A 93 -2.17 13.12 14.33
C ARG A 93 -0.87 12.85 15.09
N LEU A 94 -0.31 11.65 14.94
CA LEU A 94 0.97 11.28 15.57
C LEU A 94 2.12 12.16 15.06
N ALA A 95 2.12 12.53 13.78
CA ALA A 95 3.10 13.47 13.23
C ALA A 95 2.95 14.90 13.76
N GLU A 96 1.75 15.32 14.17
CA GLU A 96 1.50 16.63 14.80
C GLU A 96 1.82 16.61 16.32
N GLU A 97 1.55 15.50 17.00
CA GLU A 97 1.73 15.34 18.45
C GLU A 97 3.15 14.91 18.84
N THR A 98 3.89 14.28 17.92
CA THR A 98 5.21 13.69 18.18
C THR A 98 6.19 14.03 17.05
N ASP A 99 7.47 14.14 17.37
CA ASP A 99 8.55 14.35 16.39
C ASP A 99 9.03 13.02 15.76
N VAL A 100 8.21 11.96 15.83
CA VAL A 100 8.58 10.59 15.40
C VAL A 100 8.26 10.33 13.93
N PHE A 101 7.21 10.98 13.39
CA PHE A 101 6.78 10.80 12.00
C PHE A 101 7.11 12.03 11.17
N ASP A 102 8.12 11.90 10.31
CA ASP A 102 8.38 12.86 9.24
C ASP A 102 7.52 12.57 8.00
N GLU A 103 7.52 13.49 7.03
CA GLU A 103 6.71 13.35 5.81
C GLU A 103 7.05 12.07 5.02
N GLN A 104 8.31 11.63 5.07
CA GLN A 104 8.74 10.40 4.41
C GLN A 104 8.16 9.16 5.10
N SER A 105 8.20 9.12 6.43
CA SER A 105 7.63 8.04 7.23
C SER A 105 6.12 7.88 6.97
N ILE A 106 5.40 8.98 6.79
CA ILE A 106 3.96 8.94 6.44
C ILE A 106 3.75 8.27 5.07
N LYS A 107 4.60 8.58 4.08
CA LYS A 107 4.53 7.98 2.74
C LYS A 107 4.85 6.49 2.80
N ASP A 108 5.94 6.13 3.48
CA ASP A 108 6.40 4.74 3.59
C ASP A 108 5.37 3.85 4.30
N GLU A 109 4.75 4.36 5.36
CA GLU A 109 3.72 3.64 6.12
C GLU A 109 2.42 3.51 5.30
N LEU A 110 2.06 4.55 4.53
CA LEU A 110 0.94 4.49 3.59
C LEU A 110 1.19 3.48 2.46
N ASP A 111 2.39 3.43 1.89
CA ASP A 111 2.76 2.44 0.88
C ASP A 111 2.67 1.01 1.45
N THR A 112 3.19 0.82 2.67
CA THR A 112 3.20 -0.46 3.36
C THR A 112 1.78 -0.99 3.59
N ILE A 113 0.86 -0.15 4.10
CA ILE A 113 -0.50 -0.60 4.39
C ILE A 113 -1.31 -0.91 3.12
N ILE A 114 -1.11 -0.16 2.03
CA ILE A 114 -1.85 -0.37 0.79
C ILE A 114 -1.45 -1.71 0.16
N VAL A 115 -0.14 -1.98 0.07
CA VAL A 115 0.38 -3.24 -0.47
C VAL A 115 -0.02 -4.41 0.43
N GLY A 116 0.31 -4.32 1.73
CA GLY A 116 0.08 -5.39 2.69
C GLY A 116 -1.39 -5.73 2.87
N GLY A 117 -2.26 -4.71 2.92
CA GLY A 117 -3.70 -4.91 3.13
C GLY A 117 -4.44 -5.48 1.92
N ASN A 118 -4.01 -5.14 0.70
CA ASN A 118 -4.71 -5.54 -0.52
C ASN A 118 -4.30 -6.95 -0.99
N GLU A 119 -3.01 -7.16 -1.27
CA GLU A 119 -2.54 -8.38 -1.93
C GLU A 119 -2.74 -9.63 -1.06
N THR A 120 -2.42 -9.54 0.24
CA THR A 120 -2.53 -10.68 1.17
C THR A 120 -3.99 -11.08 1.41
N SER A 121 -4.88 -10.10 1.58
CA SER A 121 -6.31 -10.34 1.81
C SER A 121 -6.98 -10.91 0.56
N ALA A 122 -6.65 -10.39 -0.63
CA ALA A 122 -7.15 -10.89 -1.90
C ALA A 122 -6.74 -12.35 -2.12
N LEU A 123 -5.45 -12.66 -1.94
CA LEU A 123 -4.94 -14.03 -2.06
C LEU A 123 -5.61 -14.99 -1.06
N THR A 124 -5.76 -14.55 0.18
CA THR A 124 -6.41 -15.32 1.25
C THR A 124 -7.87 -15.61 0.90
N LEU A 125 -8.61 -14.60 0.45
CA LEU A 125 -10.00 -14.76 0.06
C LEU A 125 -10.14 -15.69 -1.15
N SER A 126 -9.27 -15.58 -2.16
CA SER A 126 -9.26 -16.49 -3.30
C SER A 126 -9.04 -17.95 -2.86
N HIS A 127 -8.14 -18.19 -1.92
CA HIS A 127 -7.91 -19.53 -1.36
C HIS A 127 -9.10 -20.02 -0.53
N ILE A 128 -9.73 -19.15 0.27
CA ILE A 128 -10.93 -19.49 1.03
C ILE A 128 -12.03 -19.94 0.06
N ILE A 129 -12.30 -19.16 -1.00
CA ILE A 129 -13.32 -19.49 -2.00
C ILE A 129 -13.00 -20.81 -2.69
N LEU A 130 -11.73 -21.03 -3.06
CA LEU A 130 -11.28 -22.29 -3.66
C LEU A 130 -11.52 -23.48 -2.72
N MET A 131 -11.17 -23.34 -1.44
CA MET A 131 -11.35 -24.40 -0.44
C MET A 131 -12.82 -24.69 -0.19
N LEU A 132 -13.68 -23.68 -0.14
CA LEU A 132 -15.13 -23.87 -0.03
C LEU A 132 -15.68 -24.63 -1.24
N ALA A 133 -15.27 -24.27 -2.46
CA ALA A 133 -15.71 -24.95 -3.68
C ALA A 133 -15.30 -26.43 -3.73
N ILE A 134 -14.14 -26.78 -3.18
CA ILE A 134 -13.66 -28.17 -3.08
C ILE A 134 -14.40 -28.94 -1.98
N HIS A 135 -14.70 -28.29 -0.85
CA HIS A 135 -15.32 -28.88 0.34
C HIS A 135 -16.77 -28.44 0.50
N VAL A 136 -17.64 -28.94 -0.37
CA VAL A 136 -19.07 -28.57 -0.43
C VAL A 136 -19.80 -28.78 0.91
N ASP A 137 -19.41 -29.80 1.69
CA ASP A 137 -19.97 -30.08 3.01
C ASP A 137 -19.66 -29.01 4.06
N ILE A 138 -18.52 -28.33 3.91
CA ILE A 138 -18.13 -27.16 4.71
C ILE A 138 -18.79 -25.90 4.16
N GLN A 139 -18.84 -25.74 2.82
CA GLN A 139 -19.51 -24.62 2.18
C GLN A 139 -20.99 -24.52 2.55
N GLN A 140 -21.70 -25.63 2.74
CA GLN A 140 -23.10 -25.62 3.16
C GLN A 140 -23.32 -25.11 4.60
N LYS A 141 -22.27 -25.00 5.42
CA LYS A 141 -22.35 -24.59 6.82
C LYS A 141 -22.09 -23.10 7.05
N VAL A 142 -21.57 -22.39 6.03
CA VAL A 142 -21.31 -20.94 6.05
C VAL A 142 -22.37 -20.18 5.30
#